data_AF-A0AAE4TQE3-F1
#
_entry.id   AF-A0AAE4TQE3-F1
#
_cell.length_a   1.000
_cell.length_b   1.000
_cell.length_c   1.000
_cell.angle_alpha   90.00
_cell.angle_beta   90.00
_cell.angle_gamma   90.00
#
_symmetry.space_group_name_H-M   'P 1'
#
loop_
_entity.id
_entity.type
_entity.pdbx_description
1 polymer ?
#
loop_
_entity_poly.entity_id
_entity_poly.type
_entity_poly.pdbx_seq_one_letter_code
_entity_poly.pdbx_strand_id
1 'polypeptide(L)' 'MRTELLNAELKGRKAGLIGKSIHANPYTEFELKEMWLKGWEDGARLREPYISDVDPRYN' A
#
# COMPACT_ATOMS: atom_id res chain seq x y z
N MET A 1 -10.52 -17.95 -3.44
CA MET A 1 -9.31 -17.45 -4.12
C MET A 1 -9.44 -16.06 -4.74
N ARG A 2 -10.08 -15.82 -5.92
CA ARG A 2 -10.04 -14.48 -6.57
C ARG A 2 -10.61 -13.34 -5.71
N THR A 3 -11.65 -13.63 -4.92
CA THR A 3 -12.27 -12.66 -3.99
C THR A 3 -11.37 -12.30 -2.81
N GLU A 4 -10.55 -13.23 -2.33
CA GLU A 4 -9.69 -13.02 -1.16
C GLU A 4 -8.50 -12.13 -1.50
N LEU A 5 -7.92 -12.32 -2.68
CA LEU A 5 -6.86 -11.46 -3.22
C LEU A 5 -7.34 -10.01 -3.39
N LEU A 6 -8.54 -9.82 -3.95
CA LEU A 6 -9.14 -8.49 -4.09
C LEU A 6 -9.42 -7.84 -2.72
N ASN A 7 -9.92 -8.62 -1.76
CA ASN A 7 -10.16 -8.14 -0.41
C ASN A 7 -8.86 -7.73 0.30
N ALA A 8 -7.78 -8.48 0.09
CA ALA A 8 -6.46 -8.14 0.63
C ALA A 8 -5.96 -6.81 0.06
N GLU A 9 -6.06 -6.62 -1.25
CA GLU A 9 -5.71 -5.36 -1.94
C GLU A 9 -6.51 -4.16 -1.42
N LEU A 10 -7.84 -4.28 -1.33
CA LEU A 10 -8.70 -3.21 -0.83
C LEU A 10 -8.39 -2.87 0.64
N LYS A 11 -8.13 -3.89 1.47
CA LYS A 11 -7.76 -3.71 2.87
C LYS A 11 -6.39 -3.03 3.02
N GLY A 12 -5.44 -3.38 2.15
CA GLY A 12 -4.15 -2.72 2.03
C GLY A 12 -4.32 -1.24 1.70
N ARG A 13 -5.08 -0.94 0.63
CA ARG A 13 -5.34 0.43 0.18
C ARG A 13 -5.94 1.32 1.25
N LYS A 14 -6.94 0.81 1.98
CA LYS A 14 -7.50 1.53 3.12
C LYS A 14 -6.45 1.78 4.22
N ALA A 15 -5.60 0.80 4.51
CA ALA A 15 -4.56 0.92 5.54
C ALA A 15 -3.49 1.96 5.15
N GLY A 16 -3.03 1.97 3.90
CA GLY A 16 -2.09 2.99 3.40
C GLY A 16 -2.68 4.39 3.42
N LEU A 17 -3.94 4.52 3.00
CA LEU A 17 -4.66 5.80 2.95
C LEU A 17 -4.82 6.46 4.33
N ILE A 18 -4.96 5.67 5.40
CA ILE A 18 -5.09 6.18 6.78
C ILE A 18 -3.74 6.26 7.52
N GLY A 19 -2.61 5.97 6.86
CA GLY A 19 -1.28 6.01 7.47
C GLY A 19 -1.02 4.88 8.47
N LYS A 20 -1.71 3.73 8.34
CA LYS A 20 -1.43 2.56 9.17
C LYS A 20 -0.04 2.00 8.82
N SER A 21 0.70 1.47 9.79
CA SER A 21 1.99 0.82 9.54
C SER A 21 1.87 -0.34 8.53
N ILE A 22 2.85 -0.45 7.64
CA ILE A 22 3.00 -1.57 6.69
C ILE A 22 3.14 -2.93 7.42
N HIS A 23 3.64 -2.92 8.65
CA HIS A 23 3.76 -4.12 9.50
C HIS A 23 2.44 -4.57 10.10
N ALA A 24 1.36 -3.80 9.93
CA ALA A 24 0.02 -4.20 10.35
C ALA A 24 -0.72 -5.08 9.32
N ASN A 25 0.02 -5.67 8.38
CA ASN A 25 -0.49 -6.67 7.44
C ASN A 25 -1.01 -7.89 8.20
N PRO A 26 -2.29 -8.29 8.03
CA PRO A 26 -2.88 -9.39 8.76
C PRO A 26 -2.67 -10.77 8.11
N TYR A 27 -2.06 -10.84 6.92
CA TYR A 27 -1.99 -12.05 6.12
C TYR A 27 -0.66 -12.80 6.31
N THR A 28 -0.77 -14.11 6.52
CA THR A 28 0.37 -15.04 6.60
C THR A 28 0.67 -15.70 5.25
N GLU A 29 -0.35 -15.88 4.42
CA GLU A 29 -0.22 -16.43 3.07
C GLU A 29 0.48 -15.44 2.15
N PHE A 30 1.43 -15.94 1.35
CA PHE A 30 2.29 -15.11 0.52
C PHE A 30 1.50 -14.23 -0.47
N GLU A 31 0.59 -14.83 -1.25
CA GLU A 31 -0.18 -14.10 -2.27
C GLU A 31 -1.08 -13.01 -1.66
N LEU A 32 -1.75 -13.29 -0.54
CA LEU A 32 -2.57 -12.30 0.16
C LEU A 32 -1.71 -11.17 0.75
N LYS A 33 -0.51 -11.51 1.24
CA LYS A 33 0.45 -10.54 1.75
C LYS A 33 0.89 -9.59 0.64
N GLU A 34 1.25 -10.10 -0.53
CA GLU A 34 1.63 -9.30 -1.70
C GLU A 34 0.51 -8.37 -2.14
N MET A 35 -0.72 -8.89 -2.26
CA MET A 35 -1.88 -8.07 -2.64
C MET A 35 -2.16 -6.96 -1.62
N TRP A 36 -2.05 -7.26 -0.32
CA TRP A 36 -2.21 -6.24 0.71
C TRP A 36 -1.11 -5.16 0.65
N LEU A 37 0.16 -5.55 0.42
CA LEU A 37 1.28 -4.61 0.32
C LEU A 37 1.10 -3.67 -0.88
N LYS A 38 0.74 -4.21 -2.05
CA LYS A 38 0.41 -3.43 -3.24
C LYS A 38 -0.68 -2.40 -2.94
N GLY A 39 -1.78 -2.83 -2.34
CA GLY A 39 -2.85 -1.93 -1.94
C GLY A 39 -2.34 -0.85 -0.99
N TRP A 40 -1.57 -1.23 0.03
CA TRP A 40 -1.02 -0.29 1.02
C TRP A 40 -0.16 0.80 0.37
N GLU A 41 0.72 0.45 -0.56
CA GLU A 41 1.53 1.41 -1.31
C GLU A 41 0.65 2.39 -2.10
N ASP A 42 -0.36 1.89 -2.81
CA ASP A 42 -1.30 2.73 -3.55
C ASP A 42 -2.06 3.68 -2.63
N GLY A 43 -2.49 3.21 -1.47
CA GLY A 43 -3.12 4.04 -0.44
C GLY A 43 -2.18 5.09 0.14
N ALA A 44 -0.93 4.71 0.41
CA ALA A 44 0.08 5.60 0.97
C ALA A 44 0.46 6.72 -0.02
N ARG A 45 0.61 6.40 -1.32
CA ARG A 45 0.82 7.41 -2.38
C ARG A 45 -0.34 8.40 -2.50
N LEU A 46 -1.58 7.93 -2.34
CA LEU A 46 -2.76 8.83 -2.33
C LEU A 46 -2.79 9.74 -1.09
N ARG A 47 -2.28 9.26 0.05
CA ARG A 47 -2.20 10.04 1.29
C ARG A 47 -1.09 11.08 1.25
N GLU A 48 0.06 10.74 0.68
CA GLU A 48 1.22 11.61 0.52
C GLU A 48 1.48 11.85 -0.97
N PRO A 49 0.73 12.74 -1.63
CA PRO A 49 0.85 12.95 -3.08
C PRO A 49 2.20 13.54 -3.53
N TYR A 50 3.18 13.76 -2.65
CA TYR A 50 4.42 14.48 -2.98
C TYR A 50 5.67 13.93 -2.29
N ILE A 51 6.33 12.97 -2.95
CA ILE A 51 7.81 12.95 -3.07
C ILE A 51 8.16 12.44 -4.48
N SER A 52 7.85 13.22 -5.52
CA SER A 52 8.66 13.25 -6.75
C SER A 52 8.31 14.52 -7.51
N ASP A 53 9.23 15.48 -7.50
CA ASP A 53 9.47 16.45 -8.58
C ASP A 53 10.56 17.49 -8.20
N VAL A 54 11.35 17.26 -7.13
CA VAL A 54 12.62 17.98 -6.96
C VAL A 54 13.75 17.07 -7.45
N ASP A 55 14.15 17.29 -8.70
CA ASP A 55 15.40 16.79 -9.26
C ASP A 55 16.56 17.30 -8.36
N PRO A 56 17.42 16.43 -7.79
CA PRO A 56 18.54 16.84 -6.93
C PRO A 56 19.65 17.61 -7.66
N ARG A 57 19.54 17.89 -8.97
CA ARG A 57 20.53 18.63 -9.76
C ARG A 57 20.44 20.16 -9.66
N TYR A 58 19.50 20.70 -8.88
CA TYR A 58 19.42 22.13 -8.58
C TYR A 58 19.57 22.39 -7.07
N ASN A 59 20.77 22.17 -6.54
CA ASN A 59 21.28 22.89 -5.37
C ASN A 59 22.81 22.99 -5.43
#